data_AF-A0A7V9NXB5-F1
#
_entry.id   AF-A0A7V9NXB5-F1
#
_cell.length_a   1.000
_cell.length_b   1.000
_cell.length_c   1.000
_cell.angle_alpha   90.00
_cell.angle_beta   90.00
_cell.angle_gamma   90.00
#
_symmetry.space_group_name_H-M   'P 1'
#
loop_
_entity.id
_entity.type
_entity.pdbx_description
1 polymer ?
#
loop_
_entity_poly.entity_id
_entity_poly.type
_entity_poly.pdbx_seq_one_letter_code
_entity_poly.pdbx_strand_id
1 'polypeptide(L)' 'MGYKVRYYNMSKLFSSLKMSKADNSYLKEINRIEKQDVLILDDF' A
#
# COMPACT_ATOMS: atom_id res chain seq x y z
N MET A 1 -16.81 0.21 -17.29
CA MET A 1 -15.36 0.24 -16.99
C MET A 1 -15.17 1.10 -15.73
N GLY A 2 -14.36 0.68 -14.76
CA GLY A 2 -14.10 1.45 -13.54
C GLY A 2 -12.68 1.24 -13.03
N TYR A 3 -12.10 2.25 -12.40
CA TYR A 3 -10.76 2.21 -11.83
C TYR A 3 -10.77 1.60 -10.42
N LYS A 4 -9.78 0.77 -10.13
CA LYS A 4 -9.46 0.32 -8.77
C LYS A 4 -8.63 1.39 -8.10
N VAL A 5 -9.29 2.19 -7.28
CA VAL A 5 -8.67 3.28 -6.52
C VAL A 5 -8.48 2.83 -5.08
N ARG A 6 -7.32 3.12 -4.50
CA ARG A 6 -7.08 2.90 -3.08
C ARG A 6 -6.41 4.09 -2.42
N TYR A 7 -6.93 4.48 -1.26
CA TYR A 7 -6.38 5.52 -0.41
C TYR A 7 -5.49 4.92 0.69
N TYR A 8 -4.37 5.58 0.96
CA TYR A 8 -3.50 5.31 2.09
C TYR A 8 -3.07 6.61 2.77
N ASN A 9 -3.20 6.65 4.09
CA ASN A 9 -2.43 7.59 4.92
C ASN A 9 -0.97 7.13 4.94
N MET A 10 -0.03 8.05 4.69
CA MET A 10 1.40 7.74 4.55
C MET A 10 2.00 7.10 5.81
N SER A 11 1.73 7.67 6.99
CA SER A 11 2.27 7.18 8.27
C SER A 11 1.88 5.73 8.55
N LYS A 12 0.61 5.38 8.29
CA LYS A 12 0.10 4.02 8.45
C LYS A 12 0.68 3.06 7.41
N LEU A 13 0.78 3.52 6.16
CA LEU A 13 1.36 2.72 5.08
C LEU A 13 2.81 2.35 5.38
N PHE A 14 3.65 3.32 5.74
CA PHE A 14 5.06 3.04 6.07
C PHE A 14 5.23 2.15 7.28
N SER A 15 4.40 2.31 8.31
CA SER A 15 4.42 1.44 9.49
C SER A 15 4.08 0.00 9.12
N SER A 16 3.03 -0.21 8.33
CA SER A 16 2.64 -1.53 7.82
C SER A 16 3.73 -2.15 6.93
N LEU A 17 4.32 -1.37 6.02
CA LEU A 17 5.39 -1.83 5.15
C LEU A 17 6.63 -2.25 5.95
N LYS A 18 7.01 -1.50 7.00
CA LYS A 18 8.12 -1.88 7.90
C LYS A 18 7.84 -3.21 8.62
N MET A 19 6.65 -3.39 9.17
CA MET A 19 6.28 -4.65 9.82
C MET A 19 6.31 -5.82 8.82
N SER A 20 5.77 -5.61 7.62
CA SER A 20 5.73 -6.64 6.58
C SER A 20 7.13 -7.07 6.08
N LYS A 21 8.15 -6.22 6.23
CA LYS A 21 9.55 -6.60 5.95
C LYS A 21 10.09 -7.58 6.98
N ALA A 22 9.67 -7.46 8.24
CA ALA A 22 10.14 -8.33 9.32
C ALA A 22 9.47 -9.73 9.30
N ASP A 23 8.22 -9.81 8.84
CA ASP A 23 7.45 -11.07 8.78
C ASP A 23 7.47 -11.74 7.38
N ASN A 24 8.31 -11.24 6.47
CA ASN A 24 8.47 -11.71 5.09
C ASN A 24 7.20 -11.58 4.21
N SER A 25 6.20 -10.81 4.61
CA SER A 25 4.97 -10.54 3.83
C SER A 25 5.05 -9.29 2.94
N TYR A 26 6.16 -8.54 2.98
CA TYR A 26 6.36 -7.29 2.23
C TYR A 26 6.00 -7.40 0.74
N LEU A 27 6.51 -8.43 0.06
CA LEU A 27 6.24 -8.64 -1.37
C LEU A 27 4.75 -8.82 -1.66
N LYS A 28 3.99 -9.41 -0.74
CA LYS A 28 2.54 -9.60 -0.90
C LYS A 28 1.79 -8.27 -0.83
N GLU A 29 2.17 -7.39 0.09
CA GLU A 29 1.54 -6.07 0.21
C GLU A 29 1.93 -5.15 -0.95
N ILE A 30 3.18 -5.18 -1.41
CA ILE A 30 3.60 -4.46 -2.63
C ILE A 30 2.80 -4.94 -3.84
N ASN A 31 2.72 -6.26 -4.08
CA ASN A 31 1.91 -6.83 -5.16
C ASN A 31 0.43 -6.44 -5.09
N ARG A 32 -0.10 -6.13 -3.90
CA ARG A 32 -1.48 -5.69 -3.71
C ARG A 32 -1.66 -4.21 -4.10
N ILE A 33 -0.67 -3.38 -3.78
CA ILE A 33 -0.62 -1.97 -4.13
C ILE A 33 -0.44 -1.80 -5.64
N GLU A 34 0.44 -2.58 -6.26
CA GLU A 34 0.70 -2.55 -7.71
C GLU A 34 -0.53 -2.92 -8.57
N LYS A 35 -1.49 -3.64 -8.00
CA LYS A 35 -2.76 -4.01 -8.69
C LYS A 35 -3.81 -2.90 -8.69
N GLN A 36 -3.54 -1.76 -8.06
CA GLN A 36 -4.44 -0.61 -8.08
C GLN A 36 -4.14 0.25 -9.31
N ASP A 37 -5.19 0.76 -9.95
CA ASP A 37 -5.05 1.67 -11.08
C ASP A 37 -4.70 3.09 -10.60
N VAL A 38 -5.16 3.46 -9.40
CA VAL A 38 -4.88 4.75 -8.77
C VAL A 38 -4.58 4.53 -7.29
N LEU A 39 -3.46 5.11 -6.84
CA LEU A 39 -3.05 5.14 -5.45
C LEU A 39 -3.11 6.59 -4.95
N ILE A 40 -3.95 6.85 -3.96
CA ILE A 40 -4.02 8.17 -3.31
C ILE A 40 -3.23 8.07 -2.01
N LEU A 41 -2.23 8.93 -1.87
CA LEU A 41 -1.40 9.00 -0.69
C LEU A 41 -1.60 10.38 -0.03
N ASP A 42 -2.02 10.38 1.22
CA ASP A 42 -2.40 11.60 1.96
C ASP A 42 -1.71 11.65 3.33
N ASP A 43 -1.75 12.82 3.97
CA ASP A 43 -1.00 13.20 5.18
C ASP A 43 0.53 13.04 5.00
N PHE A 44 1.15 13.93 4.21
CA PHE A 44 2.61 14.01 4.06
C PHE A 44 3.28 14.58 5.32
#